data_AF-A0A838DVT9-F1
#
_entry.id   AF-A0A838DVT9-F1
#
_cell.length_a   1.000
_cell.length_b   1.000
_cell.length_c   1.000
_cell.angle_alpha   90.00
_cell.angle_beta   90.00
_cell.angle_gamma   90.00
#
_symmetry.space_group_name_H-M   'P 1'
#
loop_
_entity.id
_entity.type
_entity.pdbx_description
1 polymer ?
#
loop_
_entity_poly.entity_id
_entity_poly.type
_entity_poly.pdbx_seq_one_letter_code
_entity_poly.pdbx_strand_id
1 'polypeptide(L)'
;MPKPVLLHKTGPQVMQELQACIGCNECLVACPALNESLTIDVLNRETLAGPISLPVARFARSCYQCGACVAPCPVGLHRDAMMMWLKVRLLRSDQERY
;
A
#
# COMPACT_ATOMS: atom_id res chain seq x y z
N MET A 1 27.44 10.76 11.95
CA MET A 1 26.08 11.26 11.60
C MET A 1 25.09 10.14 11.82
N PRO A 2 23.95 10.34 12.50
CA PRO A 2 22.91 9.31 12.59
C PRO A 2 22.35 9.05 11.19
N LYS A 3 22.14 7.77 10.85
CA LYS A 3 21.41 7.40 9.63
C LYS A 3 20.01 8.02 9.70
N PRO A 4 19.49 8.62 8.61
CA PRO A 4 18.11 9.07 8.58
C PRO A 4 17.20 7.89 8.93
N VAL A 5 16.34 8.06 9.93
CA VAL A 5 15.30 7.08 10.23
C VAL A 5 14.32 7.14 9.06
N LEU A 6 14.31 6.09 8.23
CA LEU A 6 13.25 5.92 7.24
C LEU A 6 11.96 5.63 8.02
N LEU A 7 11.03 6.59 8.01
CA LEU A 7 9.72 6.45 8.64
C LEU A 7 8.78 5.54 7.83
N HIS A 8 9.21 5.06 6.66
CA HIS A 8 8.47 4.15 5.79
C HIS A 8 9.26 2.87 5.52
N LYS A 9 8.55 1.79 5.16
CA LYS A 9 9.17 0.54 4.74
C LYS A 9 9.96 0.73 3.44
N THR A 10 11.09 0.06 3.34
CA THR A 10 11.87 -0.08 2.10
C THR A 10 11.20 -1.08 1.15
N GLY A 11 11.59 -1.07 -0.12
CA GLY A 11 11.08 -2.04 -1.11
C GLY A 11 11.20 -3.51 -0.66
N PRO A 12 12.36 -3.96 -0.16
CA PRO A 12 12.49 -5.31 0.40
C PRO A 12 11.55 -5.62 1.57
N GLN A 13 11.35 -4.67 2.49
CA GLN A 13 10.41 -4.85 3.61
C GLN A 13 8.96 -4.91 3.14
N VAL A 14 8.60 -4.11 2.12
CA VAL A 14 7.27 -4.19 1.49
C VAL A 14 7.09 -5.56 0.83
N MET A 15 8.09 -6.06 0.10
CA MET A 15 8.03 -7.38 -0.52
C MET A 15 7.82 -8.50 0.50
N GLN A 16 8.49 -8.44 1.67
CA GLN A 16 8.28 -9.40 2.76
C GLN A 16 6.85 -9.39 3.28
N GLU A 17 6.24 -8.22 3.49
CA GLU A 17 4.83 -8.15 3.91
C GLU A 17 3.86 -8.67 2.85
N LEU A 18 4.11 -8.35 1.58
CA LEU A 18 3.29 -8.85 0.48
C LEU A 18 3.35 -10.38 0.39
N GLN A 19 4.53 -10.99 0.61
CA GLN A 19 4.69 -12.45 0.65
C GLN A 19 4.01 -13.10 1.86
N ALA A 20 3.90 -12.38 2.98
CA ALA A 20 3.20 -12.85 4.18
C ALA A 20 1.67 -12.65 4.11
N CYS A 21 1.16 -11.93 3.11
CA CYS A 21 -0.27 -11.69 2.95
C CYS A 21 -1.03 -12.96 2.56
N ILE A 22 -2.08 -13.30 3.30
CA ILE A 22 -2.91 -14.50 3.08
C ILE A 22 -4.17 -14.26 2.23
N GLY A 23 -4.32 -13.07 1.63
CA GLY A 23 -5.44 -12.79 0.72
C GLY A 23 -6.81 -12.56 1.40
N CYS A 24 -6.88 -12.32 2.71
CA CYS A 24 -8.15 -12.26 3.45
C CYS A 24 -9.00 -10.99 3.22
N ASN A 25 -8.46 -9.94 2.60
CA ASN A 25 -9.14 -8.65 2.34
C ASN A 25 -9.60 -7.83 3.58
N GLU A 26 -9.41 -8.30 4.81
CA GLU A 26 -9.82 -7.60 6.05
C GLU A 26 -9.32 -6.14 6.14
N CYS A 27 -8.07 -5.91 5.74
CA CYS A 27 -7.48 -4.57 5.71
C CYS A 27 -8.19 -3.59 4.75
N LEU A 28 -8.86 -4.10 3.71
CA LEU A 28 -9.66 -3.30 2.78
C LEU A 28 -11.06 -3.08 3.32
N VAL A 29 -11.68 -4.12 3.89
CA VAL A 29 -13.01 -4.03 4.53
C VAL A 29 -13.03 -2.96 5.64
N ALA A 30 -11.95 -2.89 6.43
CA ALA A 30 -11.84 -1.90 7.51
C ALA A 30 -11.43 -0.49 7.04
N CYS A 31 -11.14 -0.28 5.75
CA CYS A 31 -10.54 0.98 5.29
C CYS A 31 -11.60 2.04 4.97
N PRO A 32 -11.65 3.18 5.68
CA PRO A 32 -12.62 4.24 5.40
C PRO A 32 -12.34 5.01 4.11
N ALA A 33 -11.13 4.86 3.54
CA ALA A 33 -10.75 5.51 2.29
C ALA A 33 -11.11 4.69 1.04
N LEU A 34 -11.60 3.45 1.22
CA LEU A 34 -12.00 2.59 0.11
C LEU A 34 -13.34 3.07 -0.44
N ASN A 35 -13.34 3.55 -1.69
CA ASN A 35 -14.50 4.16 -2.35
C ASN A 35 -15.02 3.36 -3.56
N GLU A 36 -14.25 2.38 -4.02
CA GLU A 36 -14.54 1.53 -5.18
C GLU A 36 -14.14 0.08 -4.84
N SER A 37 -14.70 -0.92 -5.55
CA SER A 37 -14.28 -2.31 -5.36
C SER A 37 -12.82 -2.51 -5.78
N LEU A 38 -11.98 -2.88 -4.82
CA LEU A 38 -10.58 -3.25 -5.00
C LEU A 38 -10.33 -4.53 -4.22
N THR A 39 -9.59 -5.48 -4.80
CA THR A 39 -9.16 -6.68 -4.07
C THR A 39 -7.73 -6.53 -3.59
N ILE A 40 -7.40 -7.23 -2.51
CA ILE A 40 -6.06 -7.21 -1.93
C ILE A 40 -5.01 -7.75 -2.90
N ASP A 41 -5.37 -8.70 -3.76
CA ASP A 41 -4.51 -9.26 -4.79
C ASP A 41 -4.11 -8.21 -5.84
N VAL A 42 -5.08 -7.42 -6.31
CA VAL A 42 -4.82 -6.31 -7.25
C VAL A 42 -3.91 -5.27 -6.58
N LEU A 43 -4.27 -4.86 -5.36
CA LEU A 43 -3.48 -3.89 -4.62
C LEU A 43 -2.05 -4.38 -4.36
N ASN A 44 -1.88 -5.64 -3.96
CA ASN A 44 -0.58 -6.23 -3.66
C ASN A 44 0.33 -6.26 -4.88
N ARG A 45 -0.19 -6.77 -6.01
CA ARG A 45 0.54 -6.84 -7.28
C ARG A 45 1.01 -5.46 -7.71
N GLU A 46 0.09 -4.49 -7.71
CA GLU A 46 0.37 -3.13 -8.15
C GLU A 46 1.13 -2.29 -7.12
N THR A 47 1.28 -2.76 -5.87
CA THR A 47 2.16 -2.15 -4.85
C THR A 47 3.63 -2.41 -5.16
N LEU A 48 3.98 -3.57 -5.72
CA LEU A 48 5.38 -3.93 -5.98
C LEU A 48 5.83 -3.64 -7.41
N ALA A 49 5.02 -3.99 -8.41
CA ALA A 49 5.44 -4.02 -9.80
C ALA A 49 4.33 -3.56 -10.76
N GLY A 50 4.72 -3.38 -12.02
CA GLY A 50 3.79 -3.06 -13.11
C GLY A 50 3.20 -1.64 -13.05
N PRO A 51 2.34 -1.30 -14.02
CA PRO A 51 1.60 -0.04 -14.03
C PRO A 51 0.60 0.02 -12.88
N ILE A 52 0.38 1.22 -12.34
CA ILE A 52 -0.65 1.47 -11.33
C ILE A 52 -1.96 1.79 -12.06
N SER A 53 -2.97 0.94 -11.86
CA SER A 53 -4.29 1.12 -12.43
C SER A 53 -5.01 2.33 -11.82
N LEU A 54 -6.02 2.85 -12.53
CA LEU A 54 -6.80 3.99 -12.05
C LEU A 54 -7.49 3.74 -10.69
N PRO A 55 -8.11 2.57 -10.42
CA PRO A 55 -8.67 2.28 -9.09
C PRO A 55 -7.62 2.28 -7.99
N VAL A 56 -6.45 1.67 -8.22
CA VAL A 56 -5.35 1.66 -7.23
C VAL A 56 -4.78 3.06 -7.01
N ALA A 57 -4.62 3.85 -8.08
CA ALA A 57 -4.18 5.24 -7.97
C ALA A 57 -5.16 6.11 -7.17
N ARG A 58 -6.48 5.95 -7.41
CA ARG A 58 -7.52 6.64 -6.63
C ARG A 58 -7.49 6.23 -5.17
N PHE A 59 -7.45 4.93 -4.89
CA PHE A 59 -7.34 4.42 -3.53
C PHE A 59 -6.08 4.94 -2.81
N ALA A 60 -4.93 4.92 -3.48
CA ALA A 60 -3.67 5.44 -2.94
C ALA A 60 -3.74 6.94 -2.62
N ARG A 61 -4.41 7.74 -3.47
CA ARG A 61 -4.63 9.17 -3.23
C ARG A 61 -5.62 9.43 -2.08
N SER A 62 -6.67 8.62 -1.97
CA SER A 62 -7.65 8.70 -0.88
C SER A 62 -7.10 8.25 0.47
N CYS A 63 -6.10 7.36 0.49
CA CYS A 63 -5.48 6.89 1.73
C CYS A 63 -4.84 8.06 2.50
N TYR A 64 -5.37 8.39 3.67
CA TYR A 64 -4.86 9.47 4.55
C TYR A 64 -4.06 8.93 5.75
N GLN A 65 -3.51 7.72 5.62
CA GLN A 65 -2.59 7.11 6.61
C GLN A 65 -3.18 7.00 8.03
N CYS A 66 -4.44 6.57 8.13
CA CYS A 66 -5.14 6.43 9.42
C CYS A 66 -4.80 5.17 10.23
N GLY A 67 -4.16 4.17 9.63
CA GLY A 67 -3.81 2.92 10.30
C GLY A 67 -4.96 1.92 10.55
N ALA A 68 -6.20 2.22 10.12
CA ALA A 68 -7.36 1.34 10.35
C ALA A 68 -7.20 -0.09 9.81
N CYS A 69 -6.29 -0.28 8.85
CA CYS A 69 -5.97 -1.55 8.22
C CYS A 69 -5.02 -2.46 9.03
N VAL A 70 -4.37 -1.95 10.10
CA VAL A 70 -3.35 -2.69 10.87
C VAL A 70 -3.99 -3.70 11.83
N ALA A 71 -4.84 -3.23 12.75
CA ALA A 71 -5.51 -4.07 13.75
C ALA A 71 -6.31 -5.27 13.18
N PRO A 72 -7.05 -5.15 12.05
CA PRO A 72 -7.80 -6.28 11.49
C PRO A 72 -6.94 -7.29 10.72
N CYS A 73 -5.63 -7.06 10.53
CA CYS A 73 -4.79 -7.98 9.79
C CYS A 73 -4.47 -9.24 10.63
N PRO A 74 -4.94 -10.44 10.24
CA PRO A 74 -4.77 -11.66 11.04
C PRO A 74 -3.31 -12.14 11.11
N VAL A 75 -2.44 -11.64 10.22
CA VAL A 75 -1.01 -11.96 10.18
C VAL A 75 -0.14 -10.73 10.47
N GLY A 76 -0.71 -9.68 11.05
CA GLY A 76 0.02 -8.55 11.63
C GLY A 76 0.75 -7.65 10.61
N LEU A 77 0.21 -7.50 9.40
CA LEU A 77 0.82 -6.64 8.37
C LEU A 77 0.48 -5.16 8.57
N HIS A 78 1.41 -4.30 8.15
CA HIS A 78 1.29 -2.86 8.19
C HIS A 78 0.96 -2.33 6.80
N ARG A 79 -0.31 -2.50 6.40
CA ARG A 79 -0.82 -2.02 5.12
C ARG A 79 -0.65 -0.51 4.98
N ASP A 80 -0.82 0.27 6.05
CA ASP A 80 -0.56 1.70 6.10
C ASP A 80 0.87 2.05 5.63
N ALA A 81 1.88 1.34 6.14
CA ALA A 81 3.27 1.51 5.73
C ALA A 81 3.49 1.11 4.26
N MET A 82 2.87 0.03 3.79
CA MET A 82 2.91 -0.35 2.36
C MET A 82 2.22 0.68 1.46
N MET A 83 1.17 1.36 1.92
CA MET A 83 0.53 2.44 1.15
C MET A 83 1.46 3.64 0.96
N MET A 84 2.36 3.92 1.90
CA MET A 84 3.36 4.99 1.71
C MET A 84 4.34 4.66 0.56
N TRP A 85 4.74 3.39 0.44
CA TRP A 85 5.54 2.93 -0.69
C TRP A 85 4.80 3.08 -2.02
N LEU A 86 3.53 2.65 -2.08
CA LEU A 86 2.69 2.80 -3.28
C LEU A 86 2.53 4.27 -3.69
N LYS A 87 2.35 5.18 -2.72
CA LYS A 87 2.30 6.63 -2.99
C LYS A 87 3.60 7.15 -3.62
N VAL A 88 4.76 6.74 -3.11
CA VAL A 88 6.06 7.11 -3.69
C VAL A 88 6.20 6.59 -5.12
N ARG A 89 5.75 5.36 -5.39
CA ARG A 89 5.73 4.82 -6.76
C ARG A 89 4.80 5.60 -7.68
N LEU A 90 3.60 5.94 -7.22
CA LEU A 90 2.64 6.73 -7.98
C LEU A 90 3.19 8.12 -8.34
N LEU A 91 3.86 8.79 -7.40
CA LEU A 91 4.49 10.08 -7.66
C LEU A 91 5.56 9.98 -8.75
N ARG A 92 6.40 8.94 -8.72
CA ARG A 92 7.45 8.72 -9.74
C ARG A 92 6.84 8.43 -11.12
N SER A 93 5.80 7.58 -11.19
CA SER A 93 5.12 7.32 -12.47
C SER A 93 4.39 8.54 -13.03
N ASP A 94 3.90 9.43 -12.16
CA ASP A 94 3.25 10.67 -12.59
C ASP A 94 4.28 11.66 -13.17
N GLN A 95 5.50 11.68 -12.64
CA GLN A 95 6.62 12.50 -13.15
C GLN A 95 7.14 12.04 -14.51
N GLU A 96 7.15 10.73 -14.78
CA GLU A 96 7.61 10.17 -16.06
C GLU A 96 6.65 10.43 -17.24
N ARG A 97 5.42 10.89 -16.96
CA ARG A 97 4.40 11.22 -17.98
C ARG A 97 4.42 12.69 -18.42
N TYR A 98 5.24 13.52 -17.78
CA TYR A 98 5.47 14.93 -18.12
C TYR A 98 6.88 15.11 -18.67
#